data_AF-A0A0D2C311-F1
#
_entry.id   AF-A0A0D2C311-F1
#
_cell.length_a   1.000
_cell.length_b   1.000
_cell.length_c   1.000
_cell.angle_alpha   90.00
_cell.angle_beta   90.00
_cell.angle_gamma   90.00
#
_symmetry.space_group_name_H-M   'P 1'
#
loop_
_entity.id
_entity.type
_entity.pdbx_description
1 polymer ?
#
loop_
_entity_poly.entity_id
_entity_poly.type
_entity_poly.pdbx_seq_one_letter_code
_entity_poly.pdbx_strand_id
1 'polypeptide(L)'
;MSLLSLGSRLNVHWRILVLIFVAVISSYTILHTLAPTHLKGGWNRIIPSSSVSTSCPSGHANQHLTKPDGVKVIGMVFYGRRDRSQILHCFLMRNLVDNGGWLDEVQWIRNTDNEADLQYLDEILIQTPRYKQVHQERTKDQGYSDAWSKLDPGQIYVKIDDDLVWMADDAIPRLVTTKLEHPEYLVVSANMINSPLLGWLHYRMGAVHPYLPAYNSFTDSPSSFEEISAGTTEQTQGVTRVSWKHIDHPAWTGPDSFSFPHEEPPPLEGHAWLRLLETQESRTHQLRRTPVINTTYETWGPGLKSWSIAAQHHYSFLENLHDDNLHLYKFAPDAKPWITDYDRLSINFIAINSTEILTHLPIPDDVVDEEWLTVTLPRQIGKSVAVDTQALGVHFSFFFQGQLTSTDLLGRYLDYAKENVCLKS
;
A
#
# COMPACT_ATOMS: atom_id res chain seq x y z
N MET A 1 -61.47 36.00 10.48
CA MET A 1 -60.06 35.59 10.66
C MET A 1 -59.21 36.84 10.49
N SER A 2 -58.65 37.35 11.59
CA SER A 2 -58.24 38.76 11.71
C SER A 2 -56.76 38.97 11.37
N LEU A 3 -56.49 40.10 10.71
CA LEU A 3 -55.21 40.61 10.21
C LEU A 3 -54.18 40.96 11.31
N LEU A 4 -54.41 40.59 12.58
CA LEU A 4 -53.54 40.95 13.71
C LEU A 4 -52.46 39.92 14.07
N SER A 5 -52.39 38.77 13.37
CA SER A 5 -51.42 37.69 13.65
C SER A 5 -50.13 37.75 12.81
N LEU A 6 -50.12 38.51 11.70
CA LEU A 6 -48.94 38.58 10.81
C LEU A 6 -47.89 39.62 11.25
N GLY A 7 -48.31 40.66 11.99
CA GLY A 7 -47.43 41.76 12.41
C GLY A 7 -46.51 41.44 13.59
N SER A 8 -46.81 40.43 14.41
CA SER A 8 -45.98 40.06 15.57
C SER A 8 -44.81 39.14 15.20
N ARG A 9 -44.98 38.25 14.21
CA ARG A 9 -43.92 37.32 13.77
C ARG A 9 -42.82 38.00 12.94
N LEU A 10 -43.15 38.98 12.11
CA LEU A 10 -42.13 39.75 11.37
C LEU A 10 -41.26 40.63 12.28
N ASN A 11 -41.83 41.17 13.37
CA ASN A 11 -41.11 42.05 14.30
C ASN A 11 -40.05 41.33 15.13
N VAL A 12 -40.26 40.03 15.42
CA VAL A 12 -39.31 39.22 16.20
C VAL A 12 -38.11 38.81 15.34
N HIS A 13 -38.32 38.44 14.08
CA HIS A 13 -37.22 38.07 13.18
C HIS A 13 -36.28 39.24 12.84
N TRP A 14 -36.82 40.45 12.69
CA TRP A 14 -36.00 41.65 12.47
C TRP A 14 -35.13 41.98 13.68
N ARG A 15 -35.66 41.86 14.90
CA ARG A 15 -34.89 42.12 16.14
C ARG A 15 -33.75 41.11 16.34
N ILE A 16 -33.96 39.84 15.98
CA ILE A 16 -32.92 38.80 16.04
C ILE A 16 -31.83 39.08 15.00
N LEU A 17 -32.18 39.47 13.78
CA LEU A 17 -31.20 39.80 12.74
C LEU A 17 -30.35 41.03 13.11
N VAL A 18 -30.97 42.06 13.71
CA VAL A 18 -30.25 43.23 14.20
C VAL A 18 -29.30 42.86 15.35
N LEU A 19 -29.72 41.98 16.28
CA LEU A 19 -28.85 41.51 17.37
C LEU A 19 -27.65 40.69 16.84
N ILE A 20 -27.85 39.82 15.85
CA ILE A 20 -26.76 39.06 15.22
C ILE A 20 -25.80 40.02 14.50
N PHE A 21 -26.32 41.01 13.78
CA PHE A 21 -25.50 42.00 13.08
C PHE A 21 -24.67 42.86 14.03
N VAL A 22 -25.26 43.31 15.16
CA VAL A 22 -24.54 44.04 16.21
C VAL A 22 -23.48 43.17 16.89
N ALA A 23 -23.75 41.88 17.10
CA ALA A 23 -22.77 40.94 17.65
C ALA A 23 -21.58 40.76 16.70
N VAL A 24 -21.82 40.57 15.41
CA VAL A 24 -20.75 40.43 14.39
C VAL A 24 -19.90 41.70 14.30
N ILE A 25 -20.52 42.88 14.30
CA ILE A 25 -19.78 44.14 14.31
C ILE A 25 -18.96 44.27 15.57
N SER A 26 -19.53 43.98 16.74
CA SER A 26 -18.82 44.07 18.03
C SER A 26 -17.65 43.09 18.12
N SER A 27 -17.80 41.87 17.60
CA SER A 27 -16.70 40.90 17.49
C SER A 27 -15.61 41.37 16.53
N TYR A 28 -15.98 42.01 15.42
CA TYR A 28 -15.02 42.58 14.47
C TYR A 28 -14.26 43.78 15.07
N THR A 29 -14.93 44.68 15.79
CA THR A 29 -14.25 45.78 16.49
C THR A 29 -13.33 45.26 17.58
N ILE A 30 -13.77 44.31 18.41
CA ILE A 30 -12.93 43.71 19.46
C ILE A 30 -11.67 43.06 18.85
N LEU A 31 -11.80 42.31 17.76
CA LEU A 31 -10.66 41.68 17.10
C LEU A 31 -9.68 42.70 16.49
N HIS A 32 -10.17 43.86 16.05
CA HIS A 32 -9.33 44.90 15.44
C HIS A 32 -8.79 45.95 16.40
N THR A 33 -9.45 46.21 17.53
CA THR A 33 -9.03 47.23 18.52
C THR A 33 -8.26 46.63 19.71
N LEU A 34 -8.38 45.32 19.99
CA LEU A 34 -7.70 44.65 21.11
C LEU A 34 -6.64 43.63 20.68
N ALA A 35 -6.39 43.44 19.38
CA ALA A 35 -5.26 42.63 18.92
C ALA A 35 -3.92 43.33 19.19
N PRO A 36 -2.95 42.66 19.85
CA PRO A 36 -1.62 43.23 20.10
C PRO A 36 -0.89 43.59 18.81
N THR A 37 -0.11 44.67 18.85
CA THR A 37 0.58 45.33 17.73
C THR A 37 1.69 44.52 17.04
N HIS A 38 1.84 43.22 17.31
CA HIS A 38 2.93 42.39 16.74
C HIS A 38 2.54 41.62 15.46
N LEU A 39 1.34 41.81 14.91
CA LEU A 39 0.87 41.11 13.69
C LEU A 39 0.59 42.04 12.50
N LYS A 40 1.00 43.32 12.56
CA LYS A 40 0.73 44.33 11.51
C LYS A 40 1.96 44.91 10.80
N GLY A 41 3.15 44.31 10.91
CA GLY A 41 4.35 44.80 10.23
C GLY A 41 5.28 43.68 9.80
N GLY A 42 5.25 43.30 8.53
CA GLY A 42 6.21 42.33 8.00
C GLY A 42 5.98 41.91 6.54
N TRP A 43 5.30 42.71 5.74
CA TRP A 43 5.18 42.51 4.30
C TRP A 43 5.72 43.76 3.63
N ASN A 44 7.05 43.84 3.48
CA ASN A 44 7.77 44.50 2.39
C ASN A 44 9.26 44.64 2.72
N ARG A 45 10.09 44.21 1.76
CA ARG A 45 11.58 44.28 1.69
C ARG A 45 12.26 43.21 2.56
N ILE A 46 13.06 42.31 2.01
CA ILE A 46 14.32 42.60 1.30
C ILE A 46 14.50 41.61 0.13
N ILE A 47 14.72 42.14 -1.07
CA ILE A 47 15.39 41.43 -2.18
C ILE A 47 16.89 41.75 -2.05
N PRO A 48 17.78 40.73 -1.97
CA PRO A 48 19.13 40.85 -2.45
C PRO A 48 19.26 40.06 -3.75
N SER A 49 19.51 40.77 -4.84
CA SER A 49 20.09 40.21 -6.06
C SER A 49 21.47 39.65 -5.74
N SER A 50 21.65 38.34 -5.88
CA SER A 50 22.99 37.77 -6.12
C SER A 50 22.86 36.53 -6.99
N SER A 51 23.48 36.62 -8.17
CA SER A 51 23.80 35.50 -9.03
C SER A 51 24.74 34.55 -8.28
N VAL A 52 24.24 33.39 -7.88
CA VAL A 52 25.07 32.26 -7.49
C VAL A 52 24.52 31.04 -8.20
N SER A 53 25.38 30.41 -8.99
CA SER A 53 25.17 29.12 -9.63
C SER A 53 24.83 28.08 -8.56
N THR A 54 23.55 27.74 -8.43
CA THR A 54 23.11 26.57 -7.68
C THR A 54 23.13 25.37 -8.60
N SER A 55 24.26 24.66 -8.61
CA SER A 55 24.19 23.20 -8.73
C SER A 55 23.38 22.70 -7.52
N CYS A 56 22.12 22.32 -7.75
CA CYS A 56 21.38 21.55 -6.76
C CYS A 56 22.17 20.25 -6.49
N PRO A 57 22.53 19.94 -5.24
CA PRO A 57 22.96 18.60 -4.92
C PRO A 57 21.72 17.71 -5.03
N SER A 58 21.66 16.91 -6.09
CA SER A 58 20.90 15.66 -6.09
C SER A 58 21.39 14.84 -4.90
N GLY A 59 20.63 14.87 -3.81
CA GLY A 59 21.09 14.38 -2.51
C GLY A 59 19.94 13.83 -1.70
N HIS A 60 19.14 12.91 -2.26
CA HIS A 60 18.54 11.89 -1.42
C HIS A 60 19.70 11.03 -0.89
N ALA A 61 20.26 11.43 0.24
CA ALA A 61 21.12 10.56 1.01
C ALA A 61 20.26 9.38 1.43
N ASN A 62 20.28 8.30 0.64
CA ASN A 62 19.96 6.97 1.14
C ASN A 62 20.88 6.77 2.35
N GLN A 63 20.33 6.94 3.55
CA GLN A 63 21.02 6.48 4.75
C GLN A 63 21.28 5.00 4.52
N HIS A 64 22.54 4.66 4.31
CA HIS A 64 22.94 3.30 4.04
C HIS A 64 22.77 2.51 5.34
N LEU A 65 21.61 1.89 5.51
CA LEU A 65 21.30 1.04 6.66
C LEU A 65 22.25 -0.15 6.61
N THR A 66 23.01 -0.33 7.69
CA THR A 66 23.92 -1.47 7.86
C THR A 66 23.26 -2.48 8.79
N LYS A 67 23.31 -3.76 8.42
CA LYS A 67 22.73 -4.83 9.23
C LYS A 67 23.41 -4.85 10.61
N PRO A 68 22.64 -4.81 11.72
CA PRO A 68 23.22 -4.88 13.05
C PRO A 68 23.96 -6.20 13.30
N ASP A 69 25.13 -6.11 13.93
CA ASP A 69 25.91 -7.28 14.32
C ASP A 69 25.14 -8.16 15.32
N GLY A 70 25.24 -9.48 15.15
CA GLY A 70 24.62 -10.45 16.07
C GLY A 70 23.10 -10.57 15.96
N VAL A 71 22.44 -9.85 15.05
CA VAL A 71 21.00 -10.00 14.77
C VAL A 71 20.81 -10.93 13.58
N LYS A 72 20.20 -12.10 13.82
CA LYS A 72 19.71 -12.96 12.75
C LYS A 72 18.29 -12.54 12.37
N VAL A 73 18.09 -12.32 11.07
CA VAL A 73 16.81 -11.93 10.47
C VAL A 73 16.29 -13.09 9.62
N ILE A 74 15.09 -13.56 9.95
CA ILE A 74 14.45 -14.70 9.29
C ILE A 74 13.22 -14.22 8.52
N GLY A 75 13.19 -14.45 7.22
CA GLY A 75 11.99 -14.24 6.41
C GLY A 75 11.02 -15.40 6.63
N MET A 76 9.77 -15.14 6.96
CA MET A 76 8.73 -16.16 7.12
C MET A 76 7.66 -15.95 6.05
N VAL A 77 7.66 -16.82 5.05
CA VAL A 77 6.85 -16.65 3.83
C VAL A 77 5.71 -17.66 3.82
N PHE A 78 4.46 -17.18 3.77
CA PHE A 78 3.28 -18.05 3.71
C PHE A 78 2.98 -18.44 2.25
N TYR A 79 3.44 -19.63 1.84
CA TYR A 79 3.39 -20.09 0.44
C TYR A 79 2.06 -20.75 0.09
N GLY A 80 1.24 -20.10 -0.72
CA GLY A 80 -0.01 -20.67 -1.24
C GLY A 80 -0.07 -20.79 -2.76
N ARG A 81 0.53 -19.84 -3.50
CA ARG A 81 0.30 -19.64 -4.94
C ARG A 81 1.62 -19.42 -5.69
N ARG A 82 1.89 -20.26 -6.70
CA ARG A 82 3.09 -20.16 -7.54
C ARG A 82 3.17 -18.87 -8.33
N ASP A 83 2.05 -18.45 -8.93
CA ASP A 83 1.99 -17.32 -9.88
C ASP A 83 2.52 -16.01 -9.30
N ARG A 84 2.30 -15.78 -7.99
CA ARG A 84 2.83 -14.66 -7.21
C ARG A 84 4.19 -14.96 -6.60
N SER A 85 4.37 -16.16 -6.06
CA SER A 85 5.62 -16.54 -5.40
C SER A 85 6.83 -16.47 -6.33
N GLN A 86 6.66 -16.72 -7.63
CA GLN A 86 7.74 -16.54 -8.61
C GLN A 86 8.24 -15.10 -8.74
N ILE A 87 7.37 -14.11 -8.47
CA ILE A 87 7.71 -12.69 -8.46
C ILE A 87 8.45 -12.40 -7.15
N LEU A 88 7.83 -12.75 -6.02
CA LEU A 88 8.40 -12.56 -4.68
C LEU A 88 9.78 -13.21 -4.54
N HIS A 89 9.97 -14.39 -5.11
CA HIS A 89 11.22 -15.14 -5.03
C HIS A 89 12.43 -14.32 -5.51
N CYS A 90 12.28 -13.49 -6.55
CA CYS A 90 13.36 -12.61 -7.01
C CYS A 90 13.76 -11.58 -5.94
N PHE A 91 12.79 -11.00 -5.23
CA PHE A 91 13.04 -10.06 -4.15
C PHE A 91 13.67 -10.75 -2.92
N LEU A 92 13.22 -11.95 -2.57
CA LEU A 92 13.79 -12.73 -1.46
C LEU A 92 15.25 -13.07 -1.74
N MET A 93 15.57 -13.56 -2.94
CA MET A 93 16.95 -13.87 -3.34
C MET A 93 17.85 -12.64 -3.21
N ARG A 94 17.43 -11.47 -3.72
CA ARG A 94 18.20 -10.22 -3.59
C ARG A 94 18.37 -9.78 -2.14
N ASN A 95 17.41 -10.11 -1.27
CA ASN A 95 17.46 -9.77 0.15
C ASN A 95 18.19 -10.79 1.03
N LEU A 96 18.70 -11.90 0.49
CA LEU A 96 19.59 -12.80 1.23
C LEU A 96 20.91 -12.10 1.54
N VAL A 97 21.48 -12.39 2.71
CA VAL A 97 22.80 -11.86 3.11
C VAL A 97 23.92 -12.21 2.12
N ASP A 98 23.82 -13.37 1.44
CA ASP A 98 24.80 -13.75 0.40
C ASP A 98 24.77 -12.81 -0.82
N ASN A 99 23.66 -12.10 -1.01
CA ASN A 99 23.43 -11.17 -2.11
C ASN A 99 23.40 -9.70 -1.64
N GLY A 100 23.89 -9.42 -0.43
CA GLY A 100 23.98 -8.07 0.13
C GLY A 100 22.73 -7.58 0.85
N GLY A 101 21.71 -8.43 1.00
CA GLY A 101 20.52 -8.15 1.80
C GLY A 101 20.68 -8.50 3.28
N TRP A 102 19.56 -8.53 4.02
CA TRP A 102 19.58 -8.73 5.47
C TRP A 102 19.07 -10.11 5.93
N LEU A 103 18.41 -10.88 5.06
CA LEU A 103 17.82 -12.18 5.39
C LEU A 103 18.91 -13.25 5.52
N ASP A 104 19.09 -13.80 6.73
CA ASP A 104 19.99 -14.94 6.94
C ASP A 104 19.37 -16.25 6.51
N GLU A 105 18.05 -16.32 6.56
CA GLU A 105 17.25 -17.51 6.34
C GLU A 105 15.86 -17.10 5.84
N VAL A 106 15.26 -17.93 4.98
CA VAL A 106 13.85 -17.82 4.63
C VAL A 106 13.16 -19.16 4.89
N GLN A 107 12.14 -19.10 5.73
CA GLN A 107 11.28 -20.21 6.09
C GLN A 107 9.99 -20.12 5.29
N TRP A 108 9.81 -21.04 4.35
CA TRP A 108 8.61 -21.18 3.55
C TRP A 108 7.59 -22.03 4.31
N ILE A 109 6.52 -21.39 4.78
CA ILE A 109 5.39 -22.03 5.45
C ILE A 109 4.46 -22.57 4.37
N ARG A 110 4.37 -23.90 4.24
CA ARG A 110 3.51 -24.53 3.21
C ARG A 110 2.03 -24.29 3.54
N ASN A 111 1.31 -23.68 2.60
CA ASN A 111 -0.12 -23.40 2.71
C ASN A 111 -0.94 -23.83 1.46
N THR A 112 -0.42 -24.79 0.70
CA THR A 112 -1.12 -25.35 -0.47
C THR A 112 -0.97 -26.86 -0.51
N ASP A 113 -1.95 -27.49 -1.14
CA ASP A 113 -1.98 -28.92 -1.47
C ASP A 113 -1.98 -29.14 -2.99
N ASN A 114 -1.85 -28.05 -3.78
CA ASN A 114 -1.72 -28.13 -5.22
C ASN A 114 -0.34 -28.72 -5.58
N GLU A 115 -0.33 -29.87 -6.26
CA GLU A 115 0.90 -30.60 -6.59
C GLU A 115 1.88 -29.79 -7.46
N ALA A 116 1.37 -28.99 -8.41
CA ALA A 116 2.22 -28.17 -9.28
C ALA A 116 2.86 -26.99 -8.53
N ASP A 117 2.14 -26.43 -7.55
CA ASP A 117 2.70 -25.41 -6.66
C ASP A 117 3.73 -26.02 -5.70
N LEU A 118 3.49 -27.24 -5.19
CA LEU A 118 4.46 -27.92 -4.32
C LEU A 118 5.74 -28.29 -5.07
N GLN A 119 5.64 -28.75 -6.31
CA GLN A 119 6.81 -28.99 -7.14
C GLN A 119 7.64 -27.71 -7.36
N TYR A 120 6.97 -26.57 -7.54
CA TYR A 120 7.67 -25.28 -7.64
C TYR A 120 8.35 -24.87 -6.32
N LEU A 121 7.73 -25.16 -5.18
CA LEU A 121 8.37 -24.95 -3.88
C LEU A 121 9.64 -25.79 -3.75
N ASP A 122 9.60 -27.07 -4.14
CA ASP A 122 10.78 -27.93 -4.16
C ASP A 122 11.90 -27.36 -5.05
N GLU A 123 11.54 -26.79 -6.22
CA GLU A 123 12.48 -26.10 -7.11
C GLU A 123 13.11 -24.86 -6.47
N ILE A 124 12.38 -24.11 -5.65
CA ILE A 124 12.91 -22.94 -4.92
C ILE A 124 13.87 -23.39 -3.81
N LEU A 125 13.48 -24.40 -3.02
CA LEU A 125 14.23 -24.83 -1.84
C LEU A 125 15.65 -25.32 -2.16
N ILE A 126 15.88 -25.85 -3.36
CA ILE A 126 17.21 -26.34 -3.77
C ILE A 126 18.16 -25.23 -4.25
N GLN A 127 17.68 -24.01 -4.47
CA GLN A 127 18.51 -22.93 -5.02
C GLN A 127 19.52 -22.36 -4.01
N THR A 128 19.21 -22.45 -2.72
CA THR A 128 20.09 -21.96 -1.65
C THR A 128 19.87 -22.72 -0.35
N PRO A 129 20.93 -23.05 0.41
CA PRO A 129 20.79 -23.68 1.73
C PRO A 129 20.14 -22.77 2.78
N ARG A 130 19.95 -21.48 2.49
CA ARG A 130 19.26 -20.53 3.36
C ARG A 130 17.74 -20.67 3.33
N TYR A 131 17.21 -21.41 2.36
CA TYR A 131 15.79 -21.70 2.28
C TYR A 131 15.45 -22.99 3.01
N LYS A 132 14.38 -22.94 3.81
CA LYS A 132 13.85 -24.10 4.51
C LYS A 132 12.35 -24.15 4.34
N GLN A 133 11.81 -25.35 4.29
CA GLN A 133 10.38 -25.57 4.42
C GLN A 133 10.03 -25.79 5.88
N VAL A 134 8.95 -25.15 6.33
CA VAL A 134 8.33 -25.41 7.63
C VAL A 134 6.92 -25.94 7.37
N HIS A 135 6.62 -27.08 7.98
CA HIS A 135 5.28 -27.65 7.94
C HIS A 135 4.43 -27.00 9.04
N GLN A 136 3.20 -26.63 8.67
CA GLN A 136 2.17 -26.19 9.60
C GLN A 136 0.98 -27.15 9.53
N GLU A 137 0.36 -27.41 10.67
CA GLU A 137 -0.92 -28.12 10.70
C GLU A 137 -2.05 -27.18 10.31
N ARG A 138 -2.78 -27.51 9.23
CA ARG A 138 -3.98 -26.77 8.82
C ARG A 138 -5.17 -27.22 9.67
N THR A 139 -5.34 -26.67 10.87
CA THR A 139 -6.60 -26.84 11.61
C THR A 139 -7.64 -25.88 11.03
N LYS A 140 -8.85 -26.40 10.72
CA LYS A 140 -9.92 -25.60 10.09
C LYS A 140 -10.35 -24.39 10.94
N ASP A 141 -10.09 -24.45 12.24
CA ASP A 141 -10.62 -23.50 13.21
C ASP A 141 -9.58 -22.47 13.70
N GLN A 142 -8.26 -22.71 13.52
CA GLN A 142 -7.20 -21.80 14.04
C GLN A 142 -6.34 -21.12 12.95
N GLY A 143 -6.66 -21.28 11.66
CA GLY A 143 -5.99 -20.56 10.58
C GLY A 143 -4.47 -20.77 10.53
N TYR A 144 -3.69 -19.69 10.45
CA TYR A 144 -2.22 -19.67 10.35
C TYR A 144 -1.50 -19.76 11.69
N SER A 145 -2.23 -20.01 12.78
CA SER A 145 -1.73 -19.90 14.15
C SER A 145 -0.58 -20.87 14.48
N ASP A 146 -0.59 -22.08 13.93
CA ASP A 146 0.44 -23.08 14.20
C ASP A 146 1.84 -22.62 13.73
N ALA A 147 1.92 -21.84 12.64
CA ALA A 147 3.20 -21.36 12.11
C ALA A 147 3.93 -20.47 13.12
N TRP A 148 3.20 -19.67 13.90
CA TRP A 148 3.76 -18.81 14.95
C TRP A 148 4.37 -19.62 16.11
N SER A 149 3.96 -20.87 16.31
CA SER A 149 4.58 -21.76 17.30
C SER A 149 5.93 -22.32 16.87
N LYS A 150 6.29 -22.21 15.58
CA LYS A 150 7.53 -22.76 15.00
C LYS A 150 8.69 -21.76 14.96
N LEU A 151 8.51 -20.57 15.52
CA LEU A 151 9.54 -19.54 15.50
C LEU A 151 10.76 -19.95 16.33
N ASP A 152 11.95 -19.64 15.82
CA ASP A 152 13.18 -19.73 16.61
C ASP A 152 13.19 -18.61 17.66
N PRO A 153 13.33 -18.91 18.97
CA PRO A 153 13.37 -17.88 20.01
C PRO A 153 14.55 -16.92 19.83
N GLY A 154 14.35 -15.65 20.22
CA GLY A 154 15.39 -14.63 20.26
C GLY A 154 15.77 -14.04 18.90
N GLN A 155 14.96 -14.24 17.85
CA GLN A 155 15.24 -13.79 16.49
C GLN A 155 14.28 -12.69 16.05
N ILE A 156 14.70 -11.91 15.05
CA ILE A 156 13.80 -11.01 14.33
C ILE A 156 13.22 -11.75 13.13
N TYR A 157 11.90 -11.78 13.07
CA TYR A 157 11.17 -12.39 11.97
C TYR A 157 10.54 -11.30 11.12
N VAL A 158 10.65 -11.46 9.81
CA VAL A 158 9.96 -10.64 8.81
C VAL A 158 8.96 -11.53 8.09
N LYS A 159 7.68 -11.41 8.48
CA LYS A 159 6.59 -12.16 7.87
C LYS A 159 6.19 -11.53 6.55
N ILE A 160 6.05 -12.34 5.51
CA ILE A 160 5.81 -11.93 4.13
C ILE A 160 4.73 -12.83 3.52
N ASP A 161 3.67 -12.26 2.95
CA ASP A 161 2.71 -13.03 2.14
C ASP A 161 3.29 -13.39 0.77
N ASP A 162 2.85 -14.52 0.21
CA ASP A 162 3.27 -15.00 -1.11
C ASP A 162 2.93 -14.05 -2.27
N ASP A 163 2.02 -13.11 -2.04
CA ASP A 163 1.58 -12.11 -3.00
C ASP A 163 2.05 -10.69 -2.70
N LEU A 164 3.17 -10.57 -1.98
CA LEU A 164 4.02 -9.38 -1.99
C LEU A 164 4.76 -9.30 -3.35
N VAL A 165 4.17 -8.56 -4.29
CA VAL A 165 4.63 -8.49 -5.70
C VAL A 165 5.70 -7.43 -5.97
N TRP A 166 5.97 -6.57 -4.98
CA TRP A 166 7.10 -5.62 -5.00
C TRP A 166 7.49 -5.20 -3.58
N MET A 167 8.77 -4.96 -3.35
CA MET A 167 9.28 -4.30 -2.14
C MET A 167 10.45 -3.38 -2.46
N ALA A 168 10.60 -2.30 -1.69
CA ALA A 168 11.76 -1.43 -1.80
C ALA A 168 13.02 -2.12 -1.25
N ASP A 169 14.19 -1.81 -1.81
CA ASP A 169 15.48 -2.36 -1.36
C ASP A 169 15.77 -2.09 0.12
N ASP A 170 15.26 -0.97 0.65
CA ASP A 170 15.44 -0.57 2.04
C ASP A 170 14.28 -1.01 2.96
N ALA A 171 13.27 -1.72 2.45
CA ALA A 171 12.09 -2.09 3.24
C ALA A 171 12.43 -3.02 4.40
N ILE A 172 13.10 -4.16 4.14
CA ILE A 172 13.50 -5.10 5.21
C ILE A 172 14.46 -4.43 6.21
N PRO A 173 15.53 -3.73 5.78
CA PRO A 173 16.38 -2.97 6.67
C PRO A 173 15.63 -2.01 7.59
N ARG A 174 14.66 -1.24 7.06
CA ARG A 174 13.85 -0.31 7.85
C ARG A 174 12.97 -1.03 8.86
N LEU A 175 12.21 -2.04 8.43
CA LEU A 175 11.34 -2.80 9.33
C LEU A 175 12.12 -3.38 10.51
N VAL A 176 13.28 -3.99 10.24
CA VAL A 176 14.13 -4.58 11.28
C VAL A 176 14.71 -3.50 12.20
N THR A 177 15.24 -2.41 11.62
CA THR A 177 15.81 -1.29 12.40
C THR A 177 14.74 -0.67 13.32
N THR A 178 13.59 -0.30 12.76
CA THR A 178 12.46 0.27 13.51
C THR A 178 11.99 -0.70 14.59
N LYS A 179 11.92 -2.02 14.34
CA LYS A 179 11.53 -2.99 15.36
C LYS A 179 12.56 -3.11 16.50
N LEU A 180 13.86 -3.00 16.20
CA LEU A 180 14.94 -3.07 17.19
C LEU A 180 15.04 -1.80 18.03
N GLU A 181 14.90 -0.63 17.40
CA GLU A 181 14.99 0.68 18.05
C GLU A 181 13.76 1.00 18.91
N HIS A 182 12.61 0.40 18.58
CA HIS A 182 11.34 0.62 19.27
C HIS A 182 10.80 -0.67 19.90
N PRO A 183 11.32 -1.09 21.08
CA PRO A 183 10.83 -2.25 21.80
C PRO A 183 9.37 -2.10 22.28
N GLU A 184 8.84 -0.89 22.35
CA GLU A 184 7.44 -0.59 22.67
C GLU A 184 6.45 -0.98 21.55
N TYR A 185 6.94 -1.22 20.34
CA TYR A 185 6.11 -1.72 19.23
C TYR A 185 6.11 -3.25 19.25
N LEU A 186 4.95 -3.88 19.33
CA LEU A 186 4.83 -5.33 19.18
C LEU A 186 5.13 -5.74 17.73
N VAL A 187 4.51 -5.02 16.79
CA VAL A 187 4.59 -5.25 15.35
C VAL A 187 5.00 -3.96 14.65
N VAL A 188 5.91 -4.07 13.68
CA VAL A 188 6.21 -3.01 12.72
C VAL A 188 5.82 -3.49 11.33
N SER A 189 4.88 -2.82 10.68
CA SER A 189 4.42 -3.12 9.33
C SER A 189 5.03 -2.17 8.31
N ALA A 190 5.16 -2.64 7.07
CA ALA A 190 5.55 -1.79 5.95
C ALA A 190 4.42 -0.82 5.58
N ASN A 191 4.79 0.28 4.93
CA ASN A 191 3.88 1.18 4.24
C ASN A 191 3.39 0.50 2.95
N MET A 192 2.33 -0.30 3.10
CA MET A 192 1.77 -1.16 2.07
C MET A 192 0.88 -0.41 1.07
N ILE A 193 1.22 -0.49 -0.21
CA ILE A 193 0.32 -0.18 -1.32
C ILE A 193 -0.73 -1.29 -1.43
N ASN A 194 -1.97 -0.90 -1.77
CA ASN A 194 -3.16 -1.74 -1.69
C ASN A 194 -3.38 -2.29 -0.27
N SER A 195 -3.31 -1.40 0.72
CA SER A 195 -3.78 -1.66 2.09
C SER A 195 -5.06 -0.85 2.36
N PRO A 196 -6.03 -1.35 3.16
CA PRO A 196 -7.29 -0.64 3.38
C PRO A 196 -7.09 0.76 3.98
N LEU A 197 -6.22 0.90 4.98
CA LEU A 197 -5.96 2.18 5.64
C LEU A 197 -4.97 3.05 4.84
N LEU A 198 -3.85 2.45 4.40
CA LEU A 198 -2.78 3.19 3.72
C LEU A 198 -3.15 3.55 2.28
N GLY A 199 -3.94 2.73 1.58
CA GLY A 199 -4.42 3.05 0.24
C GLY A 199 -5.24 4.34 0.23
N TRP A 200 -6.10 4.54 1.23
CA TRP A 200 -6.79 5.82 1.40
C TRP A 200 -5.82 6.99 1.59
N LEU A 201 -4.79 6.81 2.42
CA LEU A 201 -3.76 7.83 2.65
C LEU A 201 -2.98 8.13 1.37
N HIS A 202 -2.51 7.12 0.63
CA HIS A 202 -1.80 7.29 -0.65
C HIS A 202 -2.64 8.04 -1.68
N TYR A 203 -3.94 7.75 -1.75
CA TYR A 203 -4.86 8.51 -2.59
C TYR A 203 -4.93 9.98 -2.17
N ARG A 204 -5.06 10.26 -0.87
CA ARG A 204 -5.13 11.64 -0.35
C ARG A 204 -3.81 12.41 -0.43
N MET A 205 -2.68 11.70 -0.45
CA MET A 205 -1.35 12.28 -0.67
C MET A 205 -1.04 12.53 -2.15
N GLY A 206 -1.92 12.11 -3.06
CA GLY A 206 -1.80 12.39 -4.50
C GLY A 206 -1.04 11.32 -5.29
N ALA A 207 -0.72 10.17 -4.70
CA ALA A 207 0.01 9.09 -5.38
C ALA A 207 -0.83 8.34 -6.42
N VAL A 208 -2.17 8.41 -6.35
CA VAL A 208 -3.05 7.69 -7.28
C VAL A 208 -3.34 8.54 -8.52
N HIS A 209 -3.21 7.91 -9.69
CA HIS A 209 -3.52 8.44 -11.01
C HIS A 209 -4.81 7.81 -11.55
N PRO A 210 -5.56 8.51 -12.42
CA PRO A 210 -6.78 7.97 -12.97
C PRO A 210 -6.49 6.93 -14.07
N TYR A 211 -6.96 5.72 -13.85
CA TYR A 211 -6.96 4.63 -14.82
C TYR A 211 -8.39 4.12 -15.06
N LEU A 212 -8.69 3.60 -16.25
CA LEU A 212 -9.97 2.96 -16.56
C LEU A 212 -9.72 1.69 -17.37
N PRO A 213 -10.56 0.64 -17.25
CA PRO A 213 -10.42 -0.54 -18.10
C PRO A 213 -10.49 -0.14 -19.57
N ALA A 214 -9.69 -0.82 -20.40
CA ALA A 214 -9.63 -0.58 -21.83
C ALA A 214 -11.04 -0.60 -22.44
N TYR A 215 -11.40 0.49 -23.14
CA TYR A 215 -12.76 0.72 -23.60
C TYR A 215 -13.09 0.01 -24.92
N ASN A 216 -12.08 -0.40 -25.70
CA ASN A 216 -12.27 -0.98 -27.03
C ASN A 216 -13.01 -2.33 -26.94
N SER A 217 -14.33 -2.19 -27.06
CA SER A 217 -15.37 -3.14 -27.40
C SER A 217 -15.57 -4.31 -26.42
N PHE A 218 -16.36 -4.04 -25.38
CA PHE A 218 -17.33 -5.02 -24.86
C PHE A 218 -18.34 -5.52 -25.93
N THR A 219 -18.17 -5.12 -27.20
CA THR A 219 -19.13 -5.27 -28.30
C THR A 219 -18.56 -5.82 -29.61
N ASP A 220 -17.26 -6.14 -29.72
CA ASP A 220 -16.70 -6.74 -30.94
C ASP A 220 -15.68 -7.83 -30.58
N SER A 221 -15.85 -8.97 -31.25
CA SER A 221 -15.08 -10.24 -31.22
C SER A 221 -13.62 -10.22 -30.72
N PRO A 222 -13.12 -11.36 -30.19
CA PRO A 222 -11.91 -11.48 -29.36
C PRO A 222 -10.58 -11.40 -30.13
N SER A 223 -10.40 -10.43 -31.02
CA SER A 223 -9.25 -10.41 -31.95
C SER A 223 -8.35 -9.16 -31.88
N SER A 224 -8.43 -8.33 -30.84
CA SER A 224 -7.54 -7.15 -30.71
C SER A 224 -6.55 -7.22 -29.53
N PHE A 225 -6.67 -8.18 -28.62
CA PHE A 225 -5.69 -8.39 -27.55
C PHE A 225 -4.47 -9.22 -27.99
N GLU A 226 -4.59 -10.02 -29.06
CA GLU A 226 -3.47 -10.78 -29.61
C GLU A 226 -2.43 -9.87 -30.31
N GLU A 227 -2.84 -8.73 -30.88
CA GLU A 227 -1.92 -7.86 -31.62
C GLU A 227 -1.06 -6.95 -30.72
N ILE A 228 -1.53 -6.58 -29.52
CA ILE A 228 -0.71 -5.80 -28.56
C ILE A 228 0.35 -6.70 -27.88
N SER A 229 0.13 -8.03 -27.93
CA SER A 229 1.00 -9.05 -27.32
C SER A 229 2.11 -9.57 -28.24
N ALA A 230 2.30 -8.99 -29.43
CA ALA A 230 3.26 -9.47 -30.43
C ALA A 230 4.73 -9.11 -30.15
N GLY A 231 5.06 -8.63 -28.94
CA GLY A 231 6.43 -8.44 -28.46
C GLY A 231 6.83 -9.54 -27.47
N THR A 232 7.56 -10.57 -27.96
CA THR A 232 8.29 -11.56 -27.13
C THR A 232 7.49 -12.18 -25.97
N THR A 233 6.51 -13.03 -26.27
CA THR A 233 5.76 -13.80 -25.28
C THR A 233 6.58 -14.99 -24.76
N GLU A 234 7.46 -14.74 -23.79
CA GLU A 234 7.94 -15.80 -22.90
C GLU A 234 6.83 -16.12 -21.88
N GLN A 235 6.14 -17.25 -22.09
CA GLN A 235 5.25 -17.82 -21.07
C GLN A 235 6.11 -18.46 -19.96
N THR A 236 6.37 -17.72 -18.89
CA THR A 236 6.96 -18.29 -17.68
C THR A 236 5.86 -18.74 -16.73
N GLN A 237 5.72 -20.05 -16.57
CA GLN A 237 4.99 -20.68 -15.46
C GLN A 237 3.53 -20.21 -15.29
N GLY A 238 2.81 -20.02 -16.40
CA GLY A 238 1.36 -19.73 -16.41
C GLY A 238 0.96 -18.25 -16.36
N VAL A 239 1.92 -17.32 -16.24
CA VAL A 239 1.68 -15.88 -16.30
C VAL A 239 2.35 -15.31 -17.55
N THR A 240 1.57 -14.66 -18.40
CA THR A 240 2.08 -13.98 -19.59
C THR A 240 2.70 -12.65 -19.18
N ARG A 241 3.95 -12.41 -19.61
CA ARG A 241 4.62 -11.12 -19.38
C ARG A 241 3.93 -10.02 -20.19
N VAL A 242 3.75 -8.88 -19.55
CA VAL A 242 3.19 -7.65 -20.15
C VAL A 242 4.06 -6.50 -19.69
N SER A 243 4.41 -5.57 -20.59
CA SER A 243 5.29 -4.46 -20.21
C SER A 243 4.75 -3.73 -18.99
N TRP A 244 5.57 -3.62 -17.95
CA TRP A 244 5.20 -2.92 -16.72
C TRP A 244 5.24 -1.39 -16.87
N LYS A 245 5.93 -0.89 -17.89
CA LYS A 245 6.14 0.53 -18.12
C LYS A 245 4.87 1.13 -18.68
N HIS A 246 4.30 2.11 -17.96
CA HIS A 246 3.02 2.68 -18.33
C HIS A 246 3.03 3.34 -19.73
N ILE A 247 4.18 3.88 -20.17
CA ILE A 247 4.38 4.51 -21.48
C ILE A 247 4.25 3.56 -22.68
N ASP A 248 4.39 2.25 -22.45
CA ASP A 248 4.27 1.24 -23.50
C ASP A 248 2.80 0.89 -23.81
N HIS A 249 1.85 1.52 -23.10
CA HIS A 249 0.41 1.31 -23.24
C HIS A 249 -0.26 2.58 -23.78
N PRO A 250 -1.28 2.44 -24.65
CA PRO A 250 -2.01 3.60 -25.13
C PRO A 250 -2.74 4.30 -23.98
N ALA A 251 -2.91 5.62 -24.12
CA ALA A 251 -3.83 6.36 -23.26
C ALA A 251 -5.25 5.82 -23.43
N TRP A 252 -6.06 5.93 -22.37
CA TRP A 252 -7.45 5.54 -22.41
C TRP A 252 -8.22 6.42 -23.39
N THR A 253 -8.95 5.78 -24.31
CA THR A 253 -9.81 6.44 -25.29
C THR A 253 -11.24 5.95 -25.13
N GLY A 254 -12.16 6.84 -24.79
CA GLY A 254 -13.58 6.55 -24.67
C GLY A 254 -14.38 7.81 -24.31
N PRO A 255 -15.71 7.71 -24.15
CA PRO A 255 -16.56 8.87 -23.88
C PRO A 255 -16.22 9.54 -22.55
N ASP A 256 -16.22 10.89 -22.50
CA ASP A 256 -15.98 11.64 -21.26
C ASP A 256 -17.00 11.35 -20.15
N SER A 257 -18.20 10.90 -20.54
CA SER A 257 -19.26 10.48 -19.62
C SER A 257 -19.04 9.09 -19.01
N PHE A 258 -18.06 8.32 -19.49
CA PHE A 258 -17.80 6.98 -18.97
C PHE A 258 -17.14 7.07 -17.59
N SER A 259 -17.72 6.33 -16.64
CA SER A 259 -17.18 6.06 -15.31
C SER A 259 -17.23 4.56 -15.05
N PHE A 260 -16.30 4.05 -14.24
CA PHE A 260 -16.29 2.64 -13.83
C PHE A 260 -16.58 2.54 -12.32
N PRO A 261 -17.81 2.13 -11.92
CA PRO A 261 -18.15 1.90 -10.52
C PRO A 261 -17.27 0.81 -9.89
N HIS A 262 -17.09 0.88 -8.56
CA HIS A 262 -16.15 0.00 -7.87
C HIS A 262 -16.67 -1.42 -7.63
N GLU A 263 -17.96 -1.63 -7.86
CA GLU A 263 -18.71 -2.88 -7.72
C GLU A 263 -18.86 -3.62 -9.06
N GLU A 264 -18.51 -2.98 -10.19
CA GLU A 264 -18.59 -3.62 -11.48
C GLU A 264 -17.66 -4.85 -11.54
N PRO A 265 -18.11 -5.96 -12.14
CA PRO A 265 -17.26 -7.11 -12.38
C PRO A 265 -16.19 -6.77 -13.43
N PRO A 266 -15.10 -7.55 -13.49
CA PRO A 266 -14.14 -7.46 -14.56
C PRO A 266 -14.80 -7.57 -15.94
N PRO A 267 -14.36 -6.74 -16.91
CA PRO A 267 -14.93 -6.73 -18.24
C PRO A 267 -14.65 -8.01 -19.04
N LEU A 268 -13.42 -8.52 -18.94
CA LEU A 268 -12.92 -9.74 -19.57
C LEU A 268 -11.63 -10.20 -18.86
N GLU A 269 -11.24 -11.43 -19.12
CA GLU A 269 -10.00 -12.00 -18.56
C GLU A 269 -8.76 -11.45 -19.28
N GLY A 270 -7.74 -11.06 -18.53
CA GLY A 270 -6.51 -10.47 -19.04
C GLY A 270 -6.63 -9.00 -19.48
N HIS A 271 -7.69 -8.29 -19.08
CA HIS A 271 -7.88 -6.89 -19.50
C HIS A 271 -6.85 -5.95 -18.89
N ALA A 272 -6.51 -4.90 -19.65
CA ALA A 272 -5.65 -3.81 -19.20
C ALA A 272 -6.49 -2.65 -18.67
N TRP A 273 -5.95 -1.90 -17.71
CA TRP A 273 -6.43 -0.57 -17.40
C TRP A 273 -5.48 0.45 -18.03
N LEU A 274 -6.07 1.38 -18.77
CA LEU A 274 -5.35 2.38 -19.53
C LEU A 274 -5.37 3.72 -18.80
N ARG A 275 -4.30 4.48 -18.96
CA ARG A 275 -4.08 5.76 -18.32
C ARG A 275 -5.05 6.81 -18.86
N LEU A 276 -5.88 7.40 -18.01
CA LEU A 276 -6.79 8.48 -18.39
C LEU A 276 -6.09 9.84 -18.25
N LEU A 277 -5.55 10.38 -19.36
CA LEU A 277 -4.74 11.60 -19.31
C LEU A 277 -5.47 12.78 -18.65
N GLU A 278 -4.73 13.54 -17.85
CA GLU A 278 -5.19 14.73 -17.17
C GLU A 278 -4.20 15.89 -17.26
N THR A 279 -4.75 17.09 -17.10
CA THR A 279 -4.05 18.31 -16.74
C THR A 279 -4.23 18.55 -15.23
N GLN A 280 -3.53 19.54 -14.67
CA GLN A 280 -3.73 19.94 -13.28
C GLN A 280 -5.19 20.32 -13.02
N GLU A 281 -5.85 20.97 -13.98
CA GLU A 281 -7.24 21.40 -13.89
C GLU A 281 -8.23 20.23 -14.01
N SER A 282 -7.92 19.23 -14.84
CA SER A 282 -8.82 18.10 -15.07
C SER A 282 -8.60 16.90 -14.14
N ARG A 283 -7.51 16.85 -13.37
CA ARG A 283 -7.14 15.71 -12.51
C ARG A 283 -8.27 15.26 -11.58
N THR A 284 -8.86 16.20 -10.84
CA THR A 284 -9.96 15.88 -9.92
C THR A 284 -11.18 15.34 -10.66
N HIS A 285 -11.49 15.85 -11.85
CA HIS A 285 -12.59 15.35 -12.67
C HIS A 285 -12.30 13.92 -13.17
N GLN A 286 -11.09 13.66 -13.65
CA GLN A 286 -10.71 12.33 -14.13
C GLN A 286 -10.73 11.28 -13.01
N LEU A 287 -10.20 11.61 -11.83
CA LEU A 287 -10.26 10.70 -10.67
C LEU A 287 -11.71 10.34 -10.28
N ARG A 288 -12.65 11.29 -10.39
CA ARG A 288 -14.10 11.05 -10.13
C ARG A 288 -14.77 10.05 -11.07
N ARG A 289 -14.13 9.70 -12.18
CA ARG A 289 -14.62 8.68 -13.11
C ARG A 289 -14.14 7.28 -12.74
N THR A 290 -13.21 7.17 -11.81
CA THR A 290 -12.55 5.91 -11.43
C THR A 290 -13.07 5.40 -10.08
N PRO A 291 -12.92 4.09 -9.79
CA PRO A 291 -13.31 3.49 -8.52
C PRO A 291 -12.67 4.11 -7.27
N VAL A 292 -11.49 4.73 -7.39
CA VAL A 292 -10.72 5.18 -6.22
C VAL A 292 -11.49 6.19 -5.36
N ILE A 293 -12.47 6.91 -5.92
CA ILE A 293 -13.26 7.87 -5.13
C ILE A 293 -14.04 7.23 -3.99
N ASN A 294 -14.32 5.93 -4.09
CA ASN A 294 -15.06 5.16 -3.09
C ASN A 294 -14.16 4.59 -2.00
N THR A 295 -12.84 4.80 -2.05
CA THR A 295 -11.95 4.36 -0.96
C THR A 295 -12.23 5.14 0.34
N THR A 296 -12.24 4.43 1.47
CA THR A 296 -12.51 4.98 2.81
C THR A 296 -11.37 4.68 3.77
N TYR A 297 -11.25 5.47 4.83
CA TYR A 297 -10.28 5.23 5.90
C TYR A 297 -10.86 4.23 6.91
N GLU A 298 -11.00 2.97 6.48
CA GLU A 298 -11.66 1.91 7.25
C GLU A 298 -11.00 0.55 6.96
N THR A 299 -10.68 -0.23 7.99
CA THR A 299 -10.11 -1.58 7.84
C THR A 299 -10.99 -2.48 6.96
N TRP A 300 -12.31 -2.42 7.15
CA TRP A 300 -13.29 -3.29 6.49
C TRP A 300 -14.05 -2.59 5.34
N GLY A 301 -13.56 -1.43 4.92
CA GLY A 301 -14.18 -0.59 3.90
C GLY A 301 -13.94 -1.08 2.46
N PRO A 302 -14.31 -0.27 1.45
CA PRO A 302 -14.12 -0.60 0.03
C PRO A 302 -12.66 -0.84 -0.36
N GLY A 303 -11.69 -0.23 0.35
CA GLY A 303 -10.26 -0.47 0.12
C GLY A 303 -9.85 -1.94 0.32
N LEU A 304 -10.52 -2.67 1.22
CA LEU A 304 -10.31 -4.11 1.40
C LEU A 304 -11.09 -4.96 0.37
N LYS A 305 -12.28 -4.49 -0.02
CA LYS A 305 -13.28 -5.31 -0.72
C LYS A 305 -13.26 -5.18 -2.24
N SER A 306 -12.96 -3.99 -2.77
CA SER A 306 -13.07 -3.71 -4.19
C SER A 306 -11.78 -4.04 -4.93
N TRP A 307 -11.86 -4.99 -5.85
CA TRP A 307 -10.76 -5.33 -6.76
C TRP A 307 -10.39 -4.16 -7.67
N SER A 308 -11.36 -3.32 -8.06
CA SER A 308 -11.14 -2.23 -9.01
C SER A 308 -10.54 -0.99 -8.33
N ILE A 309 -10.78 -0.78 -7.03
CA ILE A 309 -9.98 0.16 -6.22
C ILE A 309 -8.54 -0.32 -6.10
N ALA A 310 -8.32 -1.61 -5.84
CA ALA A 310 -6.97 -2.17 -5.80
C ALA A 310 -6.25 -2.02 -7.14
N ALA A 311 -6.94 -2.23 -8.26
CA ALA A 311 -6.40 -2.02 -9.60
C ALA A 311 -5.88 -0.58 -9.76
N GLN A 312 -6.64 0.45 -9.33
CA GLN A 312 -6.18 1.85 -9.34
C GLN A 312 -4.84 2.03 -8.61
N HIS A 313 -4.70 1.43 -7.42
CA HIS A 313 -3.47 1.50 -6.64
C HIS A 313 -2.30 0.85 -7.36
N HIS A 314 -2.48 -0.34 -7.95
CA HIS A 314 -1.42 -1.05 -8.64
C HIS A 314 -0.96 -0.37 -9.93
N TYR A 315 -1.88 0.06 -10.80
CA TYR A 315 -1.50 0.75 -12.03
C TYR A 315 -0.82 2.09 -11.75
N SER A 316 -1.33 2.85 -10.78
CA SER A 316 -0.69 4.10 -10.33
C SER A 316 0.70 3.85 -9.75
N PHE A 317 0.87 2.76 -8.99
CA PHE A 317 2.15 2.38 -8.43
C PHE A 317 3.17 2.07 -9.52
N LEU A 318 2.81 1.29 -10.54
CA LEU A 318 3.71 0.97 -11.65
C LEU A 318 4.13 2.22 -12.44
N GLU A 319 3.22 3.18 -12.66
CA GLU A 319 3.54 4.49 -13.24
C GLU A 319 4.53 5.27 -12.37
N ASN A 320 4.25 5.41 -11.08
CA ASN A 320 5.14 6.12 -10.16
C ASN A 320 6.50 5.42 -9.99
N LEU A 321 6.54 4.10 -10.09
CA LEU A 321 7.77 3.33 -10.08
C LEU A 321 8.61 3.60 -11.33
N HIS A 322 7.96 3.67 -12.49
CA HIS A 322 8.61 3.99 -13.76
C HIS A 322 9.17 5.43 -13.76
N ASP A 323 8.42 6.37 -13.21
CA ASP A 323 8.74 7.81 -13.25
C ASP A 323 9.58 8.31 -12.06
N ASP A 324 10.12 7.39 -11.23
CA ASP A 324 10.89 7.73 -10.02
C ASP A 324 10.12 8.62 -9.01
N ASN A 325 8.80 8.41 -8.93
CA ASN A 325 7.85 9.18 -8.11
C ASN A 325 7.40 8.41 -6.85
N LEU A 326 8.16 7.43 -6.39
CA LEU A 326 7.81 6.64 -5.20
C LEU A 326 7.76 7.46 -3.89
N HIS A 327 8.37 8.65 -3.88
CA HIS A 327 8.28 9.59 -2.77
C HIS A 327 6.84 10.02 -2.46
N LEU A 328 5.91 9.92 -3.42
CA LEU A 328 4.49 10.23 -3.22
C LEU A 328 3.78 9.26 -2.25
N TYR A 329 4.31 8.05 -2.08
CA TYR A 329 3.77 7.07 -1.14
C TYR A 329 4.36 7.21 0.27
N LYS A 330 5.53 7.85 0.38
CA LYS A 330 6.25 8.01 1.64
C LYS A 330 5.73 9.23 2.37
N PHE A 331 5.68 9.14 3.69
CA PHE A 331 5.38 10.31 4.52
C PHE A 331 6.58 11.25 4.50
N ALA A 332 6.44 12.43 5.11
CA ALA A 332 7.55 13.38 5.24
C ALA A 332 8.83 12.67 5.74
N PRO A 333 10.04 13.03 5.28
CA PRO A 333 11.27 12.31 5.60
C PRO A 333 11.58 12.15 7.10
N ASP A 334 11.07 13.06 7.93
CA ASP A 334 11.20 13.07 9.39
C ASP A 334 9.92 12.59 10.11
N ALA A 335 8.95 12.06 9.37
CA ALA A 335 7.73 11.50 9.95
C ALA A 335 8.07 10.30 10.84
N LYS A 336 7.53 10.31 12.05
CA LYS A 336 7.57 9.14 12.94
C LYS A 336 6.80 7.98 12.32
N PRO A 337 7.06 6.74 12.76
CA PRO A 337 6.20 5.60 12.45
C PRO A 337 4.74 5.94 12.74
N TRP A 338 3.85 5.54 11.83
CA TRP A 338 2.42 5.78 11.99
C TRP A 338 1.84 4.70 12.91
N ILE A 339 1.31 5.10 14.07
CA ILE A 339 0.72 4.18 15.05
C ILE A 339 -0.73 3.93 14.68
N THR A 340 -1.15 2.67 14.64
CA THR A 340 -2.50 2.30 14.19
C THR A 340 -3.55 2.43 15.30
N ASP A 341 -3.15 2.71 16.54
CA ASP A 341 -4.04 2.80 17.72
C ASP A 341 -4.99 1.60 17.87
N TYR A 342 -4.46 0.40 17.54
CA TYR A 342 -5.16 -0.88 17.57
C TYR A 342 -6.34 -0.98 16.57
N ASP A 343 -6.34 -0.15 15.53
CA ASP A 343 -7.05 -0.49 14.31
C ASP A 343 -6.35 -1.68 13.66
N ARG A 344 -7.16 -2.66 13.28
CA ARG A 344 -6.66 -3.89 12.65
C ARG A 344 -5.97 -3.52 11.34
N LEU A 345 -4.70 -3.89 11.25
CA LEU A 345 -3.86 -3.72 10.08
C LEU A 345 -3.68 -5.08 9.42
N SER A 346 -3.56 -5.12 8.09
CA SER A 346 -3.18 -6.38 7.46
C SER A 346 -1.70 -6.69 7.68
N ILE A 347 -1.40 -7.95 8.00
CA ILE A 347 -0.05 -8.40 8.36
C ILE A 347 0.74 -8.88 7.13
N ASN A 348 0.57 -8.27 5.96
CA ASN A 348 1.16 -8.80 4.71
C ASN A 348 2.69 -8.74 4.69
N PHE A 349 3.28 -7.72 5.31
CA PHE A 349 4.72 -7.52 5.37
C PHE A 349 5.10 -6.82 6.68
N ILE A 350 5.49 -7.60 7.69
CA ILE A 350 5.70 -7.12 9.06
C ILE A 350 6.98 -7.67 9.69
N ALA A 351 7.57 -6.92 10.61
CA ALA A 351 8.64 -7.36 11.50
C ALA A 351 8.17 -7.53 12.94
N ILE A 352 8.62 -8.62 13.57
CA ILE A 352 8.30 -9.01 14.95
C ILE A 352 9.54 -9.57 15.66
N ASN A 353 9.53 -9.54 17.00
CA ASN A 353 10.47 -10.30 17.81
C ASN A 353 9.84 -11.65 18.19
N SER A 354 10.50 -12.76 17.87
CA SER A 354 9.91 -14.09 18.07
C SER A 354 9.68 -14.43 19.54
N THR A 355 10.58 -14.05 20.45
CA THR A 355 10.44 -14.33 21.89
C THR A 355 9.15 -13.72 22.43
N GLU A 356 8.83 -12.51 21.98
CA GLU A 356 7.63 -11.82 22.44
C GLU A 356 6.36 -12.53 21.98
N ILE A 357 6.30 -12.94 20.71
CA ILE A 357 5.14 -13.70 20.21
C ILE A 357 5.01 -15.05 20.93
N LEU A 358 6.11 -15.80 21.04
CA LEU A 358 6.13 -17.12 21.68
C LEU A 358 5.68 -17.08 23.15
N THR A 359 5.95 -16.00 23.88
CA THR A 359 5.58 -15.84 25.31
C THR A 359 4.06 -15.71 25.50
N HIS A 360 3.33 -15.35 24.45
CA HIS A 360 1.89 -15.11 24.50
C HIS A 360 1.06 -16.15 23.74
N LEU A 361 1.69 -17.18 23.16
CA LEU A 361 0.98 -18.31 22.57
C LEU A 361 0.31 -19.20 23.64
N PRO A 362 -0.76 -19.95 23.28
CA PRO A 362 -1.37 -20.03 21.95
C PRO A 362 -2.25 -18.81 21.61
N ILE A 363 -2.46 -18.58 20.31
CA ILE A 363 -3.48 -17.64 19.84
C ILE A 363 -4.85 -18.20 20.23
N PRO A 364 -5.76 -17.40 20.82
CA PRO A 364 -7.13 -17.86 21.14
C PRO A 364 -7.86 -18.37 19.90
N ASP A 365 -8.59 -19.49 20.04
CA ASP A 365 -9.26 -20.19 18.92
C ASP A 365 -10.32 -19.33 18.19
N ASP A 366 -10.87 -18.32 18.86
CA ASP A 366 -11.88 -17.41 18.33
C ASP A 366 -11.31 -16.16 17.64
N VAL A 367 -9.97 -16.05 17.56
CA VAL A 367 -9.27 -14.88 17.03
C VAL A 367 -8.28 -15.30 15.94
N VAL A 368 -8.39 -14.70 14.75
CA VAL A 368 -7.40 -14.89 13.68
C VAL A 368 -6.11 -14.15 14.02
N ASP A 369 -4.97 -14.66 13.56
CA ASP A 369 -3.64 -14.11 13.84
C ASP A 369 -3.48 -12.62 13.50
N GLU A 370 -4.06 -12.16 12.39
CA GLU A 370 -4.05 -10.74 12.00
C GLU A 370 -4.75 -9.83 13.02
N GLU A 371 -5.90 -10.26 13.57
CA GLU A 371 -6.59 -9.54 14.66
C GLU A 371 -5.79 -9.65 15.96
N TRP A 372 -5.26 -10.83 16.26
CA TRP A 372 -4.52 -11.07 17.49
C TRP A 372 -3.25 -10.22 17.57
N LEU A 373 -2.43 -10.21 16.52
CA LEU A 373 -1.16 -9.48 16.46
C LEU A 373 -1.32 -7.97 16.38
N THR A 374 -2.44 -7.48 15.80
CA THR A 374 -2.60 -6.04 15.55
C THR A 374 -3.58 -5.34 16.49
N VAL A 375 -4.44 -6.09 17.17
CA VAL A 375 -5.47 -5.56 18.05
C VAL A 375 -5.40 -6.19 19.44
N THR A 376 -5.66 -7.49 19.54
CA THR A 376 -5.94 -8.14 20.83
C THR A 376 -4.71 -8.20 21.73
N LEU A 377 -3.60 -8.76 21.24
CA LEU A 377 -2.38 -8.90 22.01
C LEU A 377 -1.74 -7.55 22.36
N PRO A 378 -1.53 -6.60 21.40
CA PRO A 378 -1.00 -5.28 21.74
C PRO A 378 -1.79 -4.57 22.84
N ARG A 379 -3.13 -4.61 22.79
CA ARG A 379 -3.99 -4.03 23.85
C ARG A 379 -3.78 -4.71 25.20
N GLN A 380 -3.66 -6.04 25.21
CA GLN A 380 -3.48 -6.83 26.42
C GLN A 380 -2.15 -6.52 27.13
N ILE A 381 -1.07 -6.32 26.37
CA ILE A 381 0.29 -6.10 26.92
C ILE A 381 0.70 -4.63 26.95
N GLY A 382 -0.17 -3.71 26.49
CA GLY A 382 0.09 -2.28 26.48
C GLY A 382 1.16 -1.84 25.48
N LYS A 383 1.28 -2.53 24.35
CA LYS A 383 2.22 -2.19 23.26
C LYS A 383 1.50 -1.65 22.03
N SER A 384 2.24 -0.96 21.18
CA SER A 384 1.68 -0.38 19.95
C SER A 384 1.98 -1.23 18.71
N VAL A 385 1.22 -0.97 17.66
CA VAL A 385 1.48 -1.45 16.29
C VAL A 385 1.84 -0.24 15.46
N ALA A 386 2.98 -0.30 14.78
CA ALA A 386 3.53 0.80 14.02
C ALA A 386 3.62 0.43 12.54
N VAL A 387 3.45 1.43 11.68
CA VAL A 387 3.80 1.36 10.26
C VAL A 387 5.05 2.20 10.04
N ASP A 388 6.10 1.59 9.52
CA ASP A 388 7.25 2.33 9.02
C ASP A 388 6.85 3.06 7.75
N THR A 389 6.73 4.39 7.83
CA THR A 389 6.16 5.23 6.78
C THR A 389 7.03 5.31 5.51
N GLN A 390 8.26 4.83 5.58
CA GLN A 390 9.25 4.89 4.51
C GLN A 390 9.50 3.51 3.86
N ALA A 391 9.24 2.41 4.58
CA ALA A 391 9.38 1.04 4.08
C ALA A 391 8.23 0.65 3.14
N LEU A 392 8.40 0.83 1.83
CA LEU A 392 7.35 0.53 0.85
C LEU A 392 7.29 -0.96 0.47
N GLY A 393 6.08 -1.48 0.35
CA GLY A 393 5.78 -2.80 -0.21
C GLY A 393 4.44 -2.82 -0.93
N VAL A 394 4.23 -3.74 -1.86
CA VAL A 394 2.99 -3.86 -2.64
C VAL A 394 2.38 -5.24 -2.46
N HIS A 395 1.22 -5.29 -1.82
CA HIS A 395 0.46 -6.52 -1.65
C HIS A 395 -0.57 -6.64 -2.77
N PHE A 396 -0.60 -7.78 -3.46
CA PHE A 396 -1.40 -7.93 -4.66
C PHE A 396 -2.89 -7.95 -4.39
N SER A 397 -3.39 -8.83 -3.51
CA SER A 397 -4.84 -9.02 -3.40
C SER A 397 -5.28 -9.53 -2.05
N PHE A 398 -6.29 -8.91 -1.45
CA PHE A 398 -7.02 -9.54 -0.34
C PHE A 398 -8.01 -10.59 -0.84
N PHE A 399 -8.52 -11.42 0.07
CA PHE A 399 -9.52 -12.46 -0.22
C PHE A 399 -10.71 -11.94 -1.06
N PHE A 400 -11.22 -10.75 -0.75
CA PHE A 400 -12.35 -10.14 -1.47
C PHE A 400 -11.97 -9.54 -2.84
N GLN A 401 -10.68 -9.35 -3.10
CA GLN A 401 -10.16 -8.74 -4.33
C GLN A 401 -9.73 -9.79 -5.37
N GLY A 402 -10.20 -11.04 -5.26
CA GLY A 402 -9.76 -12.14 -6.13
C GLY A 402 -9.90 -11.84 -7.64
N GLN A 403 -10.83 -10.97 -8.02
CA GLN A 403 -11.03 -10.51 -9.39
C GLN A 403 -9.83 -9.73 -9.99
N LEU A 404 -8.86 -9.28 -9.19
CA LEU A 404 -7.62 -8.69 -9.70
C LEU A 404 -6.83 -9.62 -10.62
N THR A 405 -6.94 -10.93 -10.45
CA THR A 405 -6.24 -11.90 -11.31
C THR A 405 -6.71 -11.85 -12.76
N SER A 406 -7.89 -11.29 -13.02
CA SER A 406 -8.42 -11.07 -14.38
C SER A 406 -7.80 -9.88 -15.10
N THR A 407 -6.90 -9.14 -14.45
CA THR A 407 -6.16 -8.02 -15.07
C THR A 407 -4.81 -8.49 -15.60
N ASP A 408 -4.15 -7.66 -16.39
CA ASP A 408 -2.76 -7.87 -16.81
C ASP A 408 -1.70 -7.56 -15.73
N LEU A 409 -2.10 -7.18 -14.50
CA LEU A 409 -1.18 -6.69 -13.46
C LEU A 409 -0.13 -7.72 -13.03
N LEU A 410 -0.48 -9.01 -12.86
CA LEU A 410 0.51 -10.03 -12.51
C LEU A 410 1.58 -10.16 -13.60
N GLY A 411 1.17 -10.07 -14.87
CA GLY A 411 2.08 -10.05 -16.01
C GLY A 411 3.05 -8.87 -15.98
N ARG A 412 2.56 -7.70 -15.57
CA ARG A 412 3.38 -6.48 -15.37
C ARG A 412 4.36 -6.63 -14.22
N TYR A 413 3.92 -7.08 -13.04
CA TYR A 413 4.85 -7.29 -11.91
C TYR A 413 5.92 -8.33 -12.22
N LEU A 414 5.55 -9.40 -12.93
CA LEU A 414 6.50 -10.41 -13.40
C LEU A 414 7.52 -9.81 -14.36
N ASP A 415 7.08 -8.99 -15.32
CA ASP A 415 7.97 -8.32 -16.26
C ASP A 415 8.96 -7.39 -15.55
N TYR A 416 8.48 -6.56 -14.60
CA TYR A 416 9.33 -5.71 -13.77
C TYR A 416 10.38 -6.53 -13.00
N ALA A 417 9.94 -7.60 -12.33
CA ALA A 417 10.82 -8.42 -11.52
C ALA A 417 11.91 -9.07 -12.38
N LYS A 418 11.57 -9.59 -13.56
CA LYS A 418 12.53 -10.19 -14.49
C LYS A 418 13.53 -9.17 -15.04
N GLU A 419 13.08 -7.96 -15.35
CA GLU A 419 13.96 -6.91 -15.88
C GLU A 419 14.89 -6.33 -14.80
N ASN A 420 14.41 -6.13 -13.57
CA ASN A 420 15.06 -5.26 -12.58
C ASN A 420 15.52 -5.94 -11.28
N VAL A 421 14.96 -7.11 -10.93
CA VAL A 421 15.10 -7.68 -9.58
C VAL A 421 15.76 -9.04 -9.60
N CYS A 422 15.30 -9.94 -10.47
CA CYS A 422 15.81 -11.29 -10.56
C CYS A 422 17.32 -11.25 -10.85
N LEU A 423 18.08 -12.08 -10.13
CA LEU A 423 19.50 -12.22 -10.37
C LEU A 423 19.72 -12.71 -11.80
N LYS A 424 20.54 -12.01 -12.57
CA LYS A 424 20.92 -12.45 -13.91
C LYS A 424 21.79 -13.69 -13.76
N SER A 425 21.30 -14.81 -14.31
CA SER A 425 22.01 -16.09 -14.38
C SER A 425 23.30 -16.00 -15.17
#